data_AF-A0A6J7VXE1-F1
#
_entry.id   AF-A0A6J7VXE1-F1
#
_cell.length_a   1.000
_cell.length_b   1.000
_cell.length_c   1.000
_cell.angle_alpha   90.00
_cell.angle_beta   90.00
_cell.angle_gamma   90.00
#
_symmetry.space_group_name_H-M   'P 1'
#
loop_
_entity.id
_entity.type
_entity.pdbx_description
1 polymer ?
#
loop_
_entity_poly.entity_id
_entity_poly.type
_entity_poly.pdbx_seq_one_letter_code
_entity_poly.pdbx_strand_id
1 'polypeptide(L)'
;MTDARHPLTWWIWSITLAIGIARGDNSLLAIAVVGCAYLVVRIFRTDAPWSRSFESGVKLGIWILIIRTSFGVLIGTPIPGTTIFRLPILPLPEWMAGIRIGGAVTQERLLSTAHEGVTLAAIVICFAAASSLTSPHRLLRVLPFAIYQFGLALVIATSLVPQFVTSISRIKDAQYLRGQKFSFKKILIPLLEESLARSLDLAAAMDSRGYGSTRIRSKYRAITWNGADAAICCVSALSLFSPALILISVATPFLFIKRKVAVTAS
;
A
#
# COMPACT_ATOMS: atom_id res chain seq x y z
N MET A 1 -7.19 23.87 -11.55
CA MET A 1 -6.42 23.24 -10.45
C MET A 1 -7.26 22.09 -9.90
N THR A 2 -7.00 20.85 -10.31
CA THR A 2 -7.86 19.71 -9.93
C THR A 2 -7.80 19.48 -8.41
N ASP A 3 -8.97 19.40 -7.75
CA ASP A 3 -9.16 19.12 -6.31
C ASP A 3 -8.43 17.84 -5.86
N ALA A 4 -7.14 17.97 -5.63
CA ALA A 4 -6.28 16.88 -5.24
C ALA A 4 -6.29 16.79 -3.72
N ARG A 5 -7.21 15.97 -3.19
CA ARG A 5 -7.36 15.68 -1.76
C ARG A 5 -6.03 15.44 -1.05
N HIS A 6 -6.02 15.73 0.24
CA HIS A 6 -4.84 15.56 1.07
C HIS A 6 -4.37 14.07 1.07
N PRO A 7 -3.08 13.79 0.84
CA PRO A 7 -2.56 12.41 0.74
C PRO A 7 -2.91 11.52 1.93
N LEU A 8 -2.85 12.09 3.15
CA LEU A 8 -3.14 11.32 4.36
C LEU A 8 -4.62 10.90 4.46
N THR A 9 -5.55 11.60 3.80
CA THR A 9 -6.97 11.28 3.87
C THR A 9 -7.26 9.87 3.34
N TRP A 10 -6.66 9.49 2.21
CA TRP A 10 -6.86 8.16 1.64
C TRP A 10 -6.20 7.05 2.46
N TRP A 11 -5.08 7.37 3.11
CA TRP A 11 -4.38 6.44 4.00
C TRP A 11 -5.16 6.22 5.30
N ILE A 12 -5.59 7.30 5.97
CA ILE A 12 -6.41 7.22 7.19
C ILE A 12 -7.70 6.47 6.87
N TRP A 13 -8.37 6.81 5.77
CA TRP A 13 -9.58 6.12 5.33
C TRP A 13 -9.34 4.61 5.13
N SER A 14 -8.32 4.24 4.35
CA SER A 14 -8.06 2.82 4.05
C SER A 14 -7.59 2.01 5.26
N ILE A 15 -6.77 2.59 6.14
CA ILE A 15 -6.34 1.95 7.40
C ILE A 15 -7.55 1.70 8.28
N THR A 16 -8.44 2.69 8.39
CA THR A 16 -9.63 2.58 9.22
C THR A 16 -10.59 1.52 8.66
N LEU A 17 -10.75 1.44 7.34
CA LEU A 17 -11.49 0.35 6.70
C LEU A 17 -10.88 -1.02 6.98
N ALA A 18 -9.56 -1.15 6.88
CA ALA A 18 -8.86 -2.39 7.18
C ALA A 18 -9.06 -2.83 8.64
N ILE A 19 -8.95 -1.90 9.59
CA ILE A 19 -9.21 -2.17 11.01
C ILE A 19 -10.69 -2.54 11.22
N GLY A 20 -11.59 -1.85 10.55
CA GLY A 20 -13.02 -2.13 10.60
C GLY A 20 -13.36 -3.53 10.09
N ILE A 21 -12.80 -3.93 8.94
CA ILE A 21 -12.94 -5.29 8.38
C ILE A 21 -12.43 -6.33 9.39
N ALA A 22 -11.24 -6.10 9.97
CA ALA A 22 -10.64 -7.02 10.93
C ALA A 22 -11.47 -7.16 12.22
N ARG A 23 -12.14 -6.09 12.67
CA ARG A 23 -13.02 -6.09 13.84
C ARG A 23 -14.40 -6.67 13.57
N GLY A 24 -14.93 -6.45 12.37
CA GLY A 24 -16.30 -6.84 12.03
C GLY A 24 -16.48 -8.34 11.81
N ASP A 25 -15.39 -9.07 11.55
CA ASP A 25 -15.34 -10.52 11.25
C ASP A 25 -16.54 -10.99 10.41
N ASN A 26 -16.85 -10.23 9.37
CA ASN A 26 -17.98 -10.48 8.48
C ASN A 26 -17.53 -10.33 7.02
N SER A 27 -17.48 -11.45 6.31
CA SER A 27 -17.06 -11.54 4.91
C SER A 27 -17.96 -10.74 3.96
N LEU A 28 -19.28 -10.65 4.22
CA LEU A 28 -20.19 -9.87 3.37
C LEU A 28 -19.86 -8.38 3.46
N LEU A 29 -19.55 -7.90 4.67
CA LEU A 29 -19.08 -6.53 4.88
C LEU A 29 -17.75 -6.31 4.17
N ALA A 30 -16.81 -7.24 4.27
CA ALA A 30 -15.51 -7.14 3.60
C ALA A 30 -15.66 -7.05 2.06
N ILE A 31 -16.54 -7.86 1.46
CA ILE A 31 -16.84 -7.82 0.03
C ILE A 31 -17.49 -6.48 -0.36
N ALA A 32 -18.45 -6.00 0.42
CA ALA A 32 -19.09 -4.70 0.19
C ALA A 32 -18.07 -3.54 0.23
N VAL A 33 -17.16 -3.55 1.21
CA VAL A 33 -16.08 -2.57 1.33
C VAL A 33 -15.16 -2.61 0.10
N VAL A 34 -14.77 -3.79 -0.37
CA VAL A 34 -13.95 -3.95 -1.59
C VAL A 34 -14.67 -3.38 -2.82
N GLY A 35 -15.96 -3.69 -2.99
CA GLY A 35 -16.76 -3.18 -4.11
C GLY A 35 -16.86 -1.64 -4.11
N CYS A 36 -17.06 -1.04 -2.94
CA CYS A 36 -17.06 0.41 -2.85
C CYS A 36 -15.67 1.03 -2.98
N ALA A 37 -14.62 0.40 -2.45
CA ALA A 37 -13.24 0.85 -2.64
C ALA A 37 -12.86 0.85 -4.13
N TYR A 38 -13.30 -0.16 -4.88
CA TYR A 38 -13.20 -0.20 -6.34
C TYR A 38 -13.86 1.03 -6.99
N LEU A 39 -15.10 1.35 -6.60
CA LEU A 39 -15.81 2.52 -7.12
C LEU A 39 -15.10 3.85 -6.77
N VAL A 40 -14.62 4.00 -5.52
CA VAL A 40 -13.85 5.17 -5.08
C VAL A 40 -12.58 5.31 -5.93
N VAL A 41 -11.81 4.24 -6.12
CA VAL A 41 -10.60 4.27 -6.95
C VAL A 41 -10.94 4.64 -8.39
N ARG A 42 -12.01 4.10 -8.97
CA ARG A 42 -12.41 4.43 -10.35
C ARG A 42 -12.78 5.90 -10.55
N ILE A 43 -13.36 6.54 -9.53
CA ILE A 43 -13.81 7.94 -9.59
C ILE A 43 -12.68 8.93 -9.25
N PHE A 44 -11.84 8.58 -8.27
CA PHE A 44 -10.82 9.49 -7.72
C PHE A 44 -9.41 9.23 -8.24
N ARG A 45 -9.14 8.13 -8.97
CA ARG A 45 -7.80 7.89 -9.54
C ARG A 45 -7.43 8.99 -10.54
N THR A 46 -6.13 9.26 -10.58
CA THR A 46 -5.49 10.10 -11.59
C THR A 46 -4.76 9.19 -12.59
N ASP A 47 -4.69 9.59 -13.86
CA ASP A 47 -4.02 8.82 -14.94
C ASP A 47 -2.50 8.87 -14.77
N ALA A 48 -2.00 8.09 -13.82
CA ALA A 48 -0.59 8.04 -13.48
C ALA A 48 -0.13 6.60 -13.26
N PRO A 49 1.18 6.27 -13.37
CA PRO A 49 1.67 4.90 -13.29
C PRO A 49 1.28 4.15 -12.01
N TRP A 50 1.20 4.86 -10.88
CA TRP A 50 0.82 4.28 -9.59
C TRP A 50 -0.66 3.85 -9.51
N SER A 51 -1.51 4.32 -10.42
CA SER A 51 -2.93 3.93 -10.48
C SER A 51 -3.12 2.43 -10.75
N ARG A 52 -2.16 1.79 -11.43
CA ARG A 52 -2.15 0.34 -11.70
C ARG A 52 -1.96 -0.51 -10.43
N SER A 53 -1.51 0.10 -9.33
CA SER A 53 -1.29 -0.61 -8.06
C SER A 53 -2.57 -1.25 -7.52
N PHE A 54 -3.73 -0.67 -7.82
CA PHE A 54 -5.01 -1.24 -7.38
C PHE A 54 -5.33 -2.55 -8.10
N GLU A 55 -5.11 -2.63 -9.41
CA GLU A 55 -5.31 -3.87 -10.18
C GLU A 55 -4.35 -4.98 -9.73
N SER A 56 -3.09 -4.62 -9.48
CA SER A 56 -2.10 -5.54 -8.89
C SER A 56 -2.53 -6.00 -7.49
N GLY A 57 -3.07 -5.09 -6.67
CA GLY A 57 -3.58 -5.40 -5.34
C GLY A 57 -4.78 -6.34 -5.33
N VAL A 58 -5.73 -6.16 -6.25
CA VAL A 58 -6.86 -7.09 -6.43
C VAL A 58 -6.37 -8.48 -6.87
N LYS A 59 -5.43 -8.55 -7.83
CA LYS A 59 -4.81 -9.83 -8.23
C LYS A 59 -4.11 -10.51 -7.04
N LEU A 60 -3.39 -9.73 -6.22
CA LEU A 60 -2.72 -10.22 -5.02
C LEU A 60 -3.74 -10.72 -3.98
N GLY A 61 -4.83 -9.99 -3.76
CA GLY A 61 -5.92 -10.40 -2.87
C GLY A 61 -6.59 -11.72 -3.30
N ILE A 62 -6.86 -11.89 -4.59
CA ILE A 62 -7.39 -13.14 -5.15
C ILE A 62 -6.39 -14.28 -4.94
N TRP A 63 -5.10 -14.03 -5.19
CA TRP A 63 -4.04 -15.01 -4.92
C TRP A 63 -3.97 -15.42 -3.44
N ILE A 64 -4.06 -14.46 -2.51
CA ILE A 64 -4.10 -14.73 -1.07
C ILE A 64 -5.32 -15.59 -0.73
N LEU A 65 -6.50 -15.26 -1.26
CA LEU A 65 -7.72 -16.02 -1.01
C LEU A 65 -7.55 -17.49 -1.44
N ILE A 66 -7.08 -17.73 -2.67
CA ILE A 66 -6.86 -19.07 -3.21
C ILE A 66 -5.87 -19.85 -2.34
N ILE A 67 -4.72 -19.24 -2.03
CA ILE A 67 -3.69 -19.87 -1.20
C ILE A 67 -4.24 -20.16 0.21
N ARG A 68 -4.90 -19.19 0.84
CA ARG A 68 -5.44 -19.32 2.19
C ARG A 68 -6.48 -20.44 2.27
N THR A 69 -7.42 -20.48 1.34
CA THR A 69 -8.43 -21.56 1.26
C THR A 69 -7.77 -22.91 0.99
N SER A 70 -6.77 -22.97 0.10
CA SER A 70 -6.03 -24.20 -0.18
C SER A 70 -5.31 -24.74 1.06
N PHE A 71 -4.61 -23.88 1.81
CA PHE A 71 -4.01 -24.26 3.09
C PHE A 71 -5.07 -24.65 4.13
N GLY A 72 -6.22 -23.97 4.13
CA GLY A 72 -7.36 -24.30 4.97
C GLY A 72 -7.90 -25.71 4.75
N VAL A 73 -7.90 -26.18 3.50
CA VAL A 73 -8.28 -27.53 3.06
C VAL A 73 -7.19 -28.55 3.35
N LEU A 74 -5.93 -28.21 3.09
CA LEU A 74 -4.79 -29.13 3.24
C LEU A 74 -4.45 -29.39 4.71
N ILE A 75 -4.64 -28.40 5.60
CA ILE A 75 -4.41 -28.54 7.04
C ILE A 75 -5.67 -29.09 7.70
N GLY A 76 -5.60 -30.35 8.09
CA GLY A 76 -6.65 -31.14 8.72
C GLY A 76 -6.92 -30.79 10.17
N THR A 77 -7.29 -29.55 10.46
CA THR A 77 -7.86 -29.19 11.76
C THR A 77 -9.29 -29.73 11.83
N PRO A 78 -9.60 -30.70 12.69
CA PRO A 78 -10.94 -31.28 12.76
C PRO A 78 -11.91 -30.23 13.29
N ILE A 79 -12.80 -29.74 12.43
CA ILE A 79 -13.97 -28.96 12.84
C ILE A 79 -15.16 -29.92 12.77
N PRO A 80 -15.90 -30.15 13.87
CA PRO A 80 -17.08 -31.00 13.85
C PRO A 80 -18.11 -30.45 12.86
N GLY A 81 -18.65 -31.31 12.00
CA GLY A 81 -19.54 -30.87 10.94
C GLY A 81 -19.74 -31.90 9.82
N THR A 82 -20.30 -31.43 8.71
CA THR A 82 -20.65 -32.26 7.55
C THR A 82 -19.42 -32.52 6.68
N THR A 83 -18.98 -33.78 6.61
CA THR A 83 -17.80 -34.16 5.81
C THR A 83 -18.16 -34.28 4.34
N ILE A 84 -17.51 -33.50 3.48
CA ILE A 84 -17.72 -33.55 2.03
C ILE A 84 -16.82 -34.61 1.39
N PHE A 85 -15.52 -34.56 1.69
CA PHE A 85 -14.53 -35.52 1.20
C PHE A 85 -13.39 -35.71 2.21
N ARG A 86 -12.61 -36.79 2.06
CA ARG A 86 -11.46 -37.09 2.92
C ARG A 86 -10.19 -37.11 2.10
N LEU A 87 -9.21 -36.32 2.53
CA LEU A 87 -7.86 -36.35 2.00
C LEU A 87 -7.04 -37.43 2.73
N PRO A 88 -6.12 -38.13 2.04
CA PRO A 88 -5.22 -39.08 2.68
C PRO A 88 -4.39 -38.36 3.74
N ILE A 89 -4.31 -38.97 4.93
CA ILE A 89 -3.59 -38.41 6.06
C ILE A 89 -2.11 -38.73 5.86
N LEU A 90 -1.26 -37.71 5.79
CA LEU A 90 0.18 -37.95 5.78
C LEU A 90 0.67 -38.19 7.22
N PRO A 91 1.38 -39.31 7.49
CA PRO A 91 2.07 -39.48 8.75
C PRO A 91 3.23 -38.48 8.81
N LEU A 92 3.15 -37.53 9.74
CA LEU A 92 4.20 -36.55 9.95
C LEU A 92 5.19 -37.05 11.03
N PRO A 93 6.48 -36.70 10.93
CA PRO A 93 7.46 -37.04 11.96
C PRO A 93 7.09 -36.42 13.32
N GLU A 94 7.60 -37.00 14.41
CA GLU A 94 7.23 -36.59 15.79
C GLU A 94 7.52 -35.12 16.11
N TRP A 95 8.51 -34.49 15.46
CA TRP A 95 8.78 -33.05 15.61
C TRP A 95 7.64 -32.15 15.10
N MET A 96 6.69 -32.70 14.35
CA MET A 96 5.54 -32.00 13.76
C MET A 96 4.19 -32.60 14.23
N ALA A 97 4.17 -33.24 15.40
CA ALA A 97 3.00 -33.92 15.97
C ALA A 97 1.76 -33.01 16.20
N GLY A 98 1.91 -31.68 16.14
CA GLY A 98 0.81 -30.72 16.27
C GLY A 98 0.10 -30.33 14.97
N ILE A 99 0.62 -30.72 13.81
CA ILE A 99 0.04 -30.38 12.50
C ILE A 99 -0.48 -31.68 11.87
N ARG A 100 -1.70 -31.64 11.33
CA ARG A 100 -2.24 -32.73 10.52
C ARG A 100 -2.41 -32.25 9.09
N ILE A 101 -1.79 -32.95 8.15
CA ILE A 101 -1.96 -32.70 6.71
C ILE A 101 -2.94 -33.76 6.18
N GLY A 102 -4.00 -33.30 5.50
CA GLY A 102 -5.09 -34.15 5.01
C GLY A 102 -6.17 -34.41 6.06
N GLY A 103 -6.97 -35.47 5.91
CA GLY A 103 -8.10 -35.77 6.77
C GLY A 103 -9.45 -35.31 6.21
N ALA A 104 -10.49 -35.30 7.05
CA ALA A 104 -11.85 -34.96 6.61
C ALA A 104 -11.99 -33.45 6.36
N VAL A 105 -12.36 -33.09 5.13
CA VAL A 105 -12.69 -31.72 4.74
C VAL A 105 -14.18 -31.52 4.95
N THR A 106 -14.53 -30.68 5.91
CA THR A 106 -15.91 -30.36 6.28
C THR A 106 -16.39 -29.08 5.61
N GLN A 107 -17.70 -28.95 5.41
CA GLN A 107 -18.30 -27.75 4.81
C GLN A 107 -18.02 -26.50 5.67
N GLU A 108 -18.10 -26.66 6.98
CA GLU A 108 -17.87 -25.62 7.98
C GLU A 108 -16.42 -25.10 7.90
N ARG A 109 -15.46 -26.00 7.67
CA ARG A 109 -14.04 -25.63 7.47
C ARG A 109 -13.81 -24.88 6.17
N LEU A 110 -14.46 -25.31 5.07
CA LEU A 110 -14.37 -24.59 3.80
C LEU A 110 -14.90 -23.16 3.95
N LEU A 111 -16.06 -23.01 4.58
CA LEU A 111 -16.67 -21.70 4.80
C LEU A 111 -15.81 -20.84 5.74
N SER A 112 -15.28 -21.38 6.84
CA SER A 112 -14.45 -20.61 7.76
C SER A 112 -13.15 -20.12 7.10
N THR A 113 -12.48 -20.99 6.34
CA THR A 113 -11.20 -20.65 5.70
C THR A 113 -11.39 -19.72 4.50
N ALA A 114 -12.50 -19.85 3.77
CA ALA A 114 -12.90 -18.88 2.76
C ALA A 114 -13.22 -17.52 3.39
N HIS A 115 -13.93 -17.49 4.52
CA HIS A 115 -14.25 -16.28 5.27
C HIS A 115 -12.98 -15.52 5.69
N GLU A 116 -12.05 -16.21 6.33
CA GLU A 116 -10.76 -15.65 6.73
C GLU A 116 -9.94 -15.17 5.51
N GLY A 117 -9.96 -15.93 4.41
CA GLY A 117 -9.30 -15.55 3.16
C GLY A 117 -9.87 -14.27 2.55
N VAL A 118 -11.19 -14.10 2.57
CA VAL A 118 -11.87 -12.90 2.10
C VAL A 118 -11.49 -11.69 2.96
N THR A 119 -11.47 -11.86 4.28
CA THR A 119 -11.04 -10.82 5.23
C THR A 119 -9.60 -10.36 4.94
N LEU A 120 -8.66 -11.29 4.78
CA LEU A 120 -7.26 -10.97 4.45
C LEU A 120 -7.12 -10.28 3.08
N ALA A 121 -7.82 -10.80 2.06
CA ALA A 121 -7.81 -10.22 0.72
C ALA A 121 -8.37 -8.78 0.72
N ALA A 122 -9.46 -8.54 1.44
CA ALA A 122 -10.08 -7.22 1.54
C ALA A 122 -9.17 -6.19 2.20
N ILE A 123 -8.47 -6.56 3.28
CA ILE A 123 -7.48 -5.70 3.94
C ILE A 123 -6.38 -5.28 2.96
N VAL A 124 -5.81 -6.23 2.23
CA VAL A 124 -4.78 -5.96 1.22
C VAL A 124 -5.28 -5.02 0.12
N ILE A 125 -6.51 -5.23 -0.36
CA ILE A 125 -7.13 -4.39 -1.37
C ILE A 125 -7.35 -2.95 -0.86
N CYS A 126 -7.68 -2.76 0.42
CA CYS A 126 -7.80 -1.44 1.02
C CYS A 126 -6.46 -0.67 0.95
N PHE A 127 -5.33 -1.32 1.27
CA PHE A 127 -4.01 -0.70 1.15
C PHE A 127 -3.61 -0.41 -0.31
N ALA A 128 -4.00 -1.29 -1.23
CA ALA A 128 -3.81 -1.07 -2.66
C ALA A 128 -4.63 0.15 -3.15
N ALA A 129 -5.84 0.35 -2.62
CA ALA A 129 -6.67 1.52 -2.90
C ALA A 129 -5.96 2.82 -2.46
N ALA A 130 -5.48 2.90 -1.22
CA ALA A 130 -4.71 4.06 -0.73
C ALA A 130 -3.50 4.37 -1.62
N SER A 131 -2.73 3.34 -1.98
CA SER A 131 -1.52 3.46 -2.79
C SER A 131 -1.82 3.90 -4.23
N SER A 132 -2.95 3.48 -4.79
CA SER A 132 -3.39 3.91 -6.13
C SER A 132 -3.92 5.34 -6.18
N LEU A 133 -4.50 5.82 -5.08
CA LEU A 133 -5.07 7.17 -4.95
C LEU A 133 -4.02 8.22 -4.55
N THR A 134 -2.85 7.79 -4.08
CA THR A 134 -1.83 8.67 -3.51
C THR A 134 -0.49 8.54 -4.21
N SER A 135 0.04 9.64 -4.73
CA SER A 135 1.39 9.66 -5.28
C SER A 135 2.44 9.54 -4.14
N PRO A 136 3.49 8.70 -4.28
CA PRO A 136 4.54 8.53 -3.26
C PRO A 136 5.19 9.86 -2.84
N HIS A 137 5.54 10.72 -3.81
CA HIS A 137 6.17 12.01 -3.53
C HIS A 137 5.30 12.97 -2.71
N ARG A 138 3.96 12.93 -2.88
CA ARG A 138 3.06 13.77 -2.07
C ARG A 138 3.00 13.26 -0.64
N LEU A 139 3.00 11.94 -0.41
CA LEU A 139 3.00 11.36 0.93
C LEU A 139 4.25 11.79 1.72
N LEU A 140 5.42 11.74 1.10
CA LEU A 140 6.68 12.18 1.70
C LEU A 140 6.68 13.66 2.13
N ARG A 141 5.93 14.51 1.42
CA ARG A 141 5.87 15.95 1.70
C ARG A 141 5.03 16.28 2.95
N VAL A 142 4.16 15.37 3.38
CA VAL A 142 3.27 15.59 4.54
C VAL A 142 3.80 14.95 5.83
N LEU A 143 5.01 14.39 5.81
CA LEU A 143 5.62 13.86 7.02
C LEU A 143 5.79 14.97 8.09
N PRO A 144 5.47 14.71 9.37
CA PRO A 144 5.55 15.70 10.44
C PRO A 144 6.97 16.25 10.65
N PHE A 145 7.05 17.45 11.23
CA PHE A 145 8.32 18.18 11.41
C PHE A 145 9.36 17.41 12.26
N ALA A 146 8.90 16.57 13.19
CA ALA A 146 9.77 15.72 14.02
C ALA A 146 10.67 14.79 13.20
N ILE A 147 10.27 14.49 11.96
CA ILE A 147 11.02 13.68 11.00
C ILE A 147 11.36 14.46 9.73
N TYR A 148 11.39 15.80 9.78
CA TYR A 148 11.70 16.63 8.61
C TYR A 148 13.07 16.30 8.00
N GLN A 149 14.09 16.07 8.83
CA GLN A 149 15.42 15.70 8.35
C GLN A 149 15.40 14.36 7.60
N PHE A 150 14.67 13.38 8.15
CA PHE A 150 14.43 12.10 7.47
C PHE A 150 13.62 12.27 6.18
N GLY A 151 12.56 13.09 6.20
CA GLY A 151 11.72 13.38 5.04
C GLY A 151 12.49 14.09 3.92
N LEU A 152 13.36 15.04 4.27
CA LEU A 152 14.25 15.72 3.32
C LEU A 152 15.23 14.73 2.69
N ALA A 153 15.91 13.92 3.51
CA ALA A 153 16.82 12.89 3.04
C ALA A 153 16.09 11.92 2.09
N LEU A 154 14.88 11.50 2.42
CA LEU A 154 14.08 10.59 1.62
C LEU A 154 13.59 11.22 0.30
N VAL A 155 13.20 12.50 0.31
CA VAL A 155 12.83 13.23 -0.92
C VAL A 155 14.04 13.38 -1.83
N ILE A 156 15.20 13.76 -1.29
CA ILE A 156 16.45 13.85 -2.05
C ILE A 156 16.80 12.48 -2.62
N ALA A 157 16.85 11.44 -1.79
CA ALA A 157 17.15 10.08 -2.23
C ALA A 157 16.21 9.61 -3.35
N THR A 158 14.90 9.83 -3.20
CA THR A 158 13.90 9.45 -4.22
C THR A 158 14.11 10.21 -5.54
N SER A 159 14.50 11.48 -5.49
CA SER A 159 14.82 12.25 -6.71
C SER A 159 16.09 11.80 -7.42
N LEU A 160 17.03 11.18 -6.70
CA LEU A 160 18.28 10.66 -7.25
C LEU A 160 18.14 9.26 -7.84
N VAL A 161 17.14 8.47 -7.44
CA VAL A 161 16.86 7.11 -7.96
C VAL A 161 16.94 7.01 -9.50
N PRO A 162 16.24 7.85 -10.30
CA PRO A 162 16.33 7.75 -11.75
C PRO A 162 17.76 7.96 -12.25
N GLN A 163 18.51 8.87 -11.63
CA GLN A 163 19.91 9.13 -12.00
C GLN A 163 20.80 7.93 -11.66
N PHE A 164 20.61 7.29 -10.50
CA PHE A 164 21.34 6.06 -10.13
C PHE A 164 21.14 4.94 -11.15
N VAL A 165 19.90 4.73 -11.62
CA VAL A 165 19.61 3.72 -12.65
C VAL A 165 20.39 4.02 -13.94
N THR A 166 20.42 5.27 -14.38
CA THR A 166 21.19 5.66 -15.58
C THR A 166 22.69 5.47 -15.41
N SER A 167 23.25 5.76 -14.23
CA SER A 167 24.67 5.57 -13.94
C SER A 167 25.05 4.10 -13.92
N ILE A 168 24.22 3.24 -13.33
CA ILE A 168 24.43 1.78 -13.37
C ILE A 168 24.44 1.28 -14.82
N SER A 169 23.47 1.70 -15.65
CA SER A 169 23.45 1.30 -17.07
C SER A 169 24.71 1.76 -17.80
N ARG A 170 25.10 3.03 -17.64
CA ARG A 170 26.31 3.59 -18.27
C ARG A 170 27.58 2.83 -17.86
N ILE A 171 27.73 2.51 -16.58
CA ILE A 171 28.89 1.75 -16.08
C ILE A 171 28.89 0.32 -16.63
N LYS A 172 27.71 -0.33 -16.67
CA LYS A 172 27.56 -1.66 -17.26
C LYS A 172 27.94 -1.67 -18.74
N ASP A 173 27.46 -0.69 -19.51
CA ASP A 173 27.75 -0.59 -20.94
C ASP A 173 29.23 -0.31 -21.20
N ALA A 174 29.86 0.56 -20.39
CA ALA A 174 31.30 0.82 -20.47
C ALA A 174 32.15 -0.40 -20.16
N GLN A 175 31.74 -1.25 -19.21
CA GLN A 175 32.43 -2.51 -18.93
C GLN A 175 32.27 -3.54 -20.05
N TYR A 176 31.07 -3.60 -20.63
CA TYR A 176 30.78 -4.47 -21.77
C TYR A 176 31.66 -4.11 -22.97
N LEU A 177 31.78 -2.82 -23.30
CA LEU A 177 32.67 -2.32 -24.37
C LEU A 177 34.16 -2.60 -24.09
N ARG A 178 34.56 -2.73 -22.83
CA ARG A 178 35.92 -3.13 -22.43
C ARG A 178 36.13 -4.65 -22.43
N GLY A 179 35.17 -5.44 -22.92
CA GLY A 179 35.23 -6.90 -22.95
C GLY A 179 35.22 -7.54 -21.55
N GLN A 180 34.81 -6.81 -20.52
CA GLN A 180 34.88 -7.29 -19.14
C GLN A 180 33.63 -8.09 -18.77
N LYS A 181 33.84 -9.22 -18.09
CA LYS A 181 32.73 -10.00 -17.49
C LYS A 181 32.06 -9.21 -16.38
N PHE A 182 30.75 -9.40 -16.22
CA PHE A 182 29.94 -8.77 -15.17
C PHE A 182 30.55 -9.01 -13.79
N SER A 183 30.86 -7.93 -13.07
CA SER A 183 31.42 -8.00 -11.72
C SER A 183 30.84 -6.90 -10.84
N PHE A 184 30.25 -7.30 -9.71
CA PHE A 184 29.61 -6.37 -8.79
C PHE A 184 30.57 -5.29 -8.27
N LYS A 185 31.81 -5.66 -7.92
CA LYS A 185 32.84 -4.72 -7.44
C LYS A 185 33.15 -3.63 -8.46
N LYS A 186 33.19 -3.99 -9.74
CA LYS A 186 33.53 -3.06 -10.83
C LYS A 186 32.41 -2.06 -11.11
N ILE A 187 31.16 -2.41 -10.80
CA ILE A 187 30.02 -1.49 -10.88
C ILE A 187 29.93 -0.65 -9.61
N LEU A 188 30.16 -1.27 -8.45
CA LEU A 188 29.98 -0.63 -7.15
C LEU A 188 31.00 0.48 -6.89
N ILE A 189 32.30 0.25 -7.16
CA ILE A 189 33.35 1.24 -6.86
C ILE A 189 33.11 2.57 -7.62
N PRO A 190 32.93 2.57 -8.96
CA PRO A 190 32.66 3.82 -9.69
C PRO A 190 31.32 4.45 -9.31
N LEU A 191 30.31 3.64 -8.99
CA LEU A 191 29.02 4.14 -8.55
C LEU A 191 29.12 4.86 -7.19
N LEU A 192 29.91 4.32 -6.27
CA LEU A 192 30.18 4.95 -4.98
C LEU A 192 30.94 6.26 -5.16
N GLU A 193 31.98 6.28 -5.99
CA GLU A 193 32.73 7.49 -6.32
C GLU A 193 31.83 8.58 -6.91
N GLU A 194 31.01 8.24 -7.92
CA GLU A 194 30.06 9.17 -8.54
C GLU A 194 29.01 9.67 -7.53
N SER A 195 28.53 8.80 -6.64
CA SER A 195 27.56 9.17 -5.61
C SER A 195 28.15 10.09 -4.53
N LEU A 196 29.42 9.86 -4.15
CA LEU A 196 30.13 10.67 -3.16
C LEU A 196 30.39 12.07 -3.72
N ALA A 197 30.93 12.16 -4.94
CA ALA A 197 31.14 13.45 -5.62
C ALA A 197 29.82 14.25 -5.72
N ARG A 198 28.74 13.60 -6.16
CA ARG A 198 27.43 14.26 -6.24
C ARG A 198 26.88 14.69 -4.88
N SER A 199 27.12 13.91 -3.83
CA SER A 199 26.70 14.27 -2.47
C SER A 199 27.44 15.50 -1.93
N LEU A 200 28.74 15.62 -2.23
CA LEU A 200 29.56 16.77 -1.88
C LEU A 200 29.11 18.02 -2.65
N ASP A 201 28.87 17.90 -3.95
CA ASP A 201 28.36 19.00 -4.78
C ASP A 201 26.99 19.47 -4.30
N LEU A 202 26.10 18.53 -3.96
CA LEU A 202 24.78 18.85 -3.43
C LEU A 202 24.87 19.54 -2.06
N ALA A 203 25.76 19.08 -1.18
CA ALA A 203 26.00 19.69 0.13
C ALA A 203 26.52 21.13 -0.03
N ALA A 204 27.54 21.36 -0.87
CA ALA A 204 28.08 22.68 -1.15
C ALA A 204 27.01 23.63 -1.74
N ALA A 205 26.17 23.11 -2.66
CA ALA A 205 25.06 23.87 -3.21
C ALA A 205 23.96 24.17 -2.18
N MET A 206 23.73 23.27 -1.20
CA MET A 206 22.78 23.49 -0.11
C MET A 206 23.30 24.56 0.86
N ASP A 207 24.56 24.51 1.24
CA ASP A 207 25.19 25.49 2.14
C ASP A 207 25.25 26.89 1.50
N SER A 208 25.59 26.96 0.20
CA SER A 208 25.59 28.22 -0.56
C SER A 208 24.20 28.87 -0.64
N ARG A 209 23.13 28.07 -0.56
CA ARG A 209 21.73 28.54 -0.52
C ARG A 209 21.21 28.78 0.90
N GLY A 210 22.07 28.65 1.92
CA GLY A 210 21.70 28.84 3.32
C GLY A 210 20.70 27.78 3.83
N TYR A 211 20.76 26.55 3.32
CA TYR A 211 20.05 25.44 3.98
C TYR A 211 20.62 25.24 5.40
N GLY A 212 19.74 25.11 6.39
CA GLY A 212 20.15 24.97 7.80
C GLY A 212 20.30 26.29 8.58
N SER A 213 20.33 27.46 7.90
CA SER A 213 20.48 28.77 8.58
C SER A 213 19.29 29.19 9.45
N THR A 214 18.12 28.53 9.35
CA THR A 214 16.93 28.85 10.14
C THR A 214 16.14 27.59 10.46
N ARG A 215 15.67 27.47 11.72
CA ARG A 215 14.88 26.33 12.22
C ARG A 215 13.48 26.26 11.60
N ILE A 216 12.90 27.42 11.26
CA ILE A 216 11.59 27.56 10.63
C ILE A 216 11.79 27.81 9.13
N ARG A 217 11.19 26.98 8.28
CA ARG A 217 11.27 27.10 6.81
C ARG A 217 9.88 27.25 6.22
N SER A 218 9.74 28.15 5.25
CA SER A 218 8.52 28.24 4.44
C SER A 218 8.44 27.04 3.47
N LYS A 219 7.21 26.60 3.15
CA LYS A 219 6.96 25.50 2.21
C LYS A 219 6.45 26.07 0.89
N TYR A 220 7.27 26.01 -0.17
CA TYR A 220 6.90 26.52 -1.50
C TYR A 220 5.62 25.88 -2.08
N ARG A 221 5.41 24.58 -1.82
CA ARG A 221 4.19 23.86 -2.23
C ARG A 221 3.55 23.15 -1.04
N ALA A 222 3.00 23.94 -0.12
CA ALA A 222 2.23 23.44 1.00
C ALA A 222 0.98 22.68 0.50
N ILE A 223 0.71 21.53 1.11
CA ILE A 223 -0.53 20.79 0.90
C ILE A 223 -1.43 21.19 2.07
N THR A 224 -2.51 21.90 1.79
CA THR A 224 -3.48 22.33 2.79
C THR A 224 -4.55 21.26 2.99
N TRP A 225 -5.14 21.25 4.18
CA TRP A 225 -6.31 20.43 4.47
C TRP A 225 -7.56 21.14 3.97
N ASN A 226 -8.44 20.43 3.27
CA ASN A 226 -9.75 20.93 2.93
C ASN A 226 -10.80 20.41 3.95
N GLY A 227 -11.93 21.10 4.10
CA GLY A 227 -13.01 20.65 4.99
C GLY A 227 -13.57 19.27 4.62
N ALA A 228 -13.56 18.92 3.33
CA ALA A 228 -13.91 17.57 2.87
C ALA A 228 -12.93 16.50 3.36
N ASP A 229 -11.63 16.82 3.43
CA ASP A 229 -10.60 15.89 3.93
C ASP A 229 -10.78 15.64 5.43
N ALA A 230 -11.10 16.69 6.19
CA ALA A 230 -11.41 16.59 7.62
C ALA A 230 -12.68 15.75 7.85
N ALA A 231 -13.75 15.96 7.07
CA ALA A 231 -14.98 15.19 7.18
C ALA A 231 -14.77 13.69 6.92
N ILE A 232 -14.03 13.33 5.87
CA ILE A 232 -13.71 11.92 5.56
C ILE A 232 -12.90 11.30 6.70
N CYS A 233 -11.89 12.00 7.21
CA CYS A 233 -11.09 11.52 8.33
C CYS A 233 -11.94 11.34 9.59
N CYS A 234 -12.78 12.30 9.96
CA CYS A 234 -13.65 12.20 11.13
C CYS A 234 -14.64 11.04 11.03
N VAL A 235 -15.31 10.88 9.88
CA VAL A 235 -16.27 9.76 9.71
C VAL A 235 -15.55 8.41 9.66
N SER A 236 -14.35 8.35 9.08
CA SER A 236 -13.52 7.15 9.18
C SER A 236 -13.18 6.84 10.64
N ALA A 237 -12.67 7.80 11.42
CA ALA A 237 -12.36 7.58 12.83
C ALA A 237 -13.58 7.13 13.64
N LEU A 238 -14.76 7.68 13.37
CA LEU A 238 -16.02 7.26 14.02
C LEU A 238 -16.38 5.80 13.72
N SER A 239 -16.04 5.28 12.53
CA SER A 239 -16.30 3.88 12.19
C SER A 239 -15.46 2.88 12.98
N LEU A 240 -14.43 3.32 13.72
CA LEU A 240 -13.69 2.45 14.63
C LEU A 240 -14.51 2.06 15.88
N PHE A 241 -15.49 2.87 16.27
CA PHE A 241 -16.33 2.60 17.45
C PHE A 241 -17.32 1.46 17.20
N SER A 242 -17.78 1.29 15.97
CA SER A 242 -18.71 0.21 15.62
C SER A 242 -18.52 -0.25 14.17
N PRO A 243 -18.36 -1.56 13.92
CA PRO A 243 -18.21 -2.08 12.56
C PRO A 243 -19.44 -1.82 11.68
N ALA A 244 -20.63 -1.59 12.26
CA ALA A 244 -21.82 -1.23 11.50
C ALA A 244 -21.68 0.12 10.77
N LEU A 245 -20.82 1.02 11.27
CA LEU A 245 -20.59 2.35 10.69
C LEU A 245 -19.58 2.33 9.52
N ILE A 246 -18.95 1.18 9.22
CA ILE A 246 -17.96 1.06 8.15
C ILE A 246 -18.60 1.40 6.79
N LEU A 247 -19.82 0.96 6.54
CA LEU A 247 -20.53 1.26 5.29
C LEU A 247 -20.73 2.76 5.08
N ILE A 248 -20.96 3.51 6.18
CA ILE A 248 -21.07 4.97 6.14
C ILE A 248 -19.70 5.59 5.82
N SER A 249 -18.62 5.11 6.46
CA SER A 249 -17.26 5.57 6.18
C SER A 249 -16.87 5.37 4.71
N VAL A 250 -17.22 4.21 4.16
CA VAL A 250 -17.02 3.87 2.75
C VAL A 250 -17.78 4.80 1.79
N ALA A 251 -18.99 5.22 2.16
CA ALA A 251 -19.82 6.10 1.35
C ALA A 251 -19.40 7.57 1.40
N THR A 252 -18.67 8.01 2.44
CA THR A 252 -18.30 9.43 2.61
C THR A 252 -17.55 10.07 1.45
N PRO A 253 -16.63 9.41 0.72
CA PRO A 253 -15.98 10.02 -0.42
C PRO A 253 -16.96 10.42 -1.53
N PHE A 254 -18.08 9.71 -1.64
CA PHE A 254 -19.11 9.94 -2.68
C PHE A 254 -19.93 11.20 -2.46
N LEU A 255 -20.18 11.58 -1.21
CA LEU A 255 -20.91 12.82 -0.88
C LEU A 255 -20.17 14.06 -1.41
N PHE A 256 -18.85 13.99 -1.50
CA PHE A 256 -18.00 15.07 -2.01
C PHE A 256 -17.68 14.96 -3.52
N ILE A 257 -18.34 14.05 -4.26
CA ILE A 257 -18.24 13.98 -5.73
C ILE A 257 -18.96 15.15 -6.38
N LYS A 258 -20.17 15.50 -5.90
CA LYS A 258 -21.02 16.54 -6.53
C LYS A 258 -20.35 17.90 -6.63
N ARG A 259 -19.42 18.22 -5.73
CA ARG A 259 -18.69 19.50 -5.74
C ARG A 259 -17.69 19.62 -6.90
N LYS A 260 -17.18 18.49 -7.40
CA LYS A 260 -16.19 18.45 -8.50
C LYS A 260 -16.82 18.73 -9.86
N VAL A 261 -18.07 18.32 -10.04
CA VAL A 261 -18.85 18.52 -11.29
C VAL A 261 -19.38 19.95 -11.39
N ALA A 262 -19.82 20.54 -10.28
CA ALA A 262 -20.34 21.91 -10.27
C ALA A 262 -19.29 22.99 -10.63
N VAL A 263 -18.00 22.75 -10.35
CA VAL A 263 -16.90 23.70 -10.61
C VAL A 263 -16.34 23.56 -12.03
N THR A 264 -16.66 22.49 -12.75
CA THR A 264 -16.24 22.30 -14.16
C THR A 264 -17.32 22.74 -15.16
N ALA A 265 -18.51 23.09 -14.70
CA ALA A 265 -19.63 23.58 -15.50
C ALA A 265 -19.82 25.12 -15.43
N SER A 266 -18.88 25.84 -14.81
CA SER A 266 -18.81 27.32 -14.72
C SER A 266 -17.47 27.81 -15.24
#